data_AF-A0A1I0P7W0-F1
#
_entry.id   AF-A0A1I0P7W0-F1
#
_cell.length_a   1.000
_cell.length_b   1.000
_cell.length_c   1.000
_cell.angle_alpha   90.00
_cell.angle_beta   90.00
_cell.angle_gamma   90.00
#
_symmetry.space_group_name_H-M   'P 1'
#
loop_
_entity.id
_entity.type
_entity.pdbx_description
1 polymer ?
#
loop_
_entity_poly.entity_id
_entity_poly.type
_entity_poly.pdbx_seq_one_letter_code
_entity_poly.pdbx_strand_id
1 'polypeptide(L)'
;MIKKILLLLLLTPTLTFGQLKAFLTKKEPNLQAWTKGTNNTSIIEQLKSEGLLDNYQVYDDSTPNFHLIDFDADGLTDVMFYGYAGGESKDIIFFRNEGNSYSKVLSVMGELVFVSNFKAYEPLSFAVNHYGCCASINDVFEYYTPTNIGGKFKFQLTNKIAHIQGMEFPNGEFIAPVTFKTVNPEYTLRLKPFIDNTEPHHADYDMPGNTIAIYPPESIGTAIATRTDETGRVWYFAIMRNNIRPIKEILFKGYNNDEPYYSIGWISSRFVKKM
;
A
#
# COMPACT_ATOMS: atom_id res chain seq x y z
N MET A 1 21.30 -31.72 -29.60
CA MET A 1 20.23 -30.73 -29.82
C MET A 1 19.79 -30.22 -28.43
N ILE A 2 20.47 -29.21 -27.90
CA ILE A 2 20.33 -28.75 -26.51
C ILE A 2 19.27 -27.65 -26.47
N LYS A 3 18.12 -27.93 -25.84
CA LYS A 3 17.10 -26.93 -25.51
C LYS A 3 17.71 -25.93 -24.51
N LYS A 4 18.09 -24.75 -24.99
CA LYS A 4 18.38 -23.60 -24.14
C LYS A 4 17.06 -23.18 -23.47
N ILE A 5 16.84 -23.66 -22.26
CA ILE A 5 15.82 -23.09 -21.36
C ILE A 5 16.34 -21.71 -21.00
N LEU A 6 15.76 -20.69 -21.63
CA LEU A 6 15.96 -19.30 -21.26
C LEU A 6 15.34 -19.16 -19.86
N LEU A 7 16.19 -19.19 -18.83
CA LEU A 7 15.81 -18.87 -17.46
C LEU A 7 15.49 -17.36 -17.47
N LEU A 8 14.25 -17.02 -17.82
CA LEU A 8 13.70 -15.70 -17.60
C LEU A 8 13.68 -15.56 -16.08
N LEU A 9 14.74 -14.97 -15.51
CA LEU A 9 14.73 -14.44 -14.16
C LEU A 9 13.57 -13.45 -14.15
N LEU A 10 12.42 -13.93 -13.66
CA LEU A 10 11.34 -13.10 -13.18
C LEU A 10 11.95 -12.29 -12.05
N LEU A 11 12.58 -11.17 -12.41
CA LEU A 11 12.84 -10.06 -11.53
C LEU A 11 11.46 -9.58 -11.11
N THR A 12 10.87 -10.28 -10.15
CA THR A 12 9.76 -9.71 -9.40
C THR A 12 10.31 -8.41 -8.86
N PRO A 13 9.65 -7.28 -9.12
CA PRO A 13 10.08 -6.01 -8.57
C PRO A 13 9.96 -6.12 -7.05
N THR A 14 11.02 -6.58 -6.40
CA THR A 14 11.18 -6.45 -4.97
C THR A 14 11.21 -4.94 -4.76
N LEU A 15 10.21 -4.40 -4.07
CA LEU A 15 10.22 -3.02 -3.61
C LEU A 15 11.63 -2.71 -3.16
N THR A 16 12.28 -1.77 -3.84
CA THR A 16 13.56 -1.30 -3.34
C THR A 16 13.28 -0.69 -1.98
N PHE A 17 14.11 -0.99 -1.00
CA PHE A 17 13.94 -0.52 0.37
C PHE A 17 13.63 0.99 0.47
N GLY A 18 14.14 1.78 -0.48
CA GLY A 18 13.85 3.21 -0.61
C GLY A 18 12.38 3.55 -0.88
N GLN A 19 11.67 2.78 -1.70
CA GLN A 19 10.24 3.00 -1.97
C GLN A 19 9.41 2.77 -0.71
N LEU A 20 9.68 1.68 0.02
CA LEU A 20 9.00 1.39 1.28
C LEU A 20 9.24 2.49 2.32
N LYS A 21 10.48 3.00 2.42
CA LYS A 21 10.79 4.11 3.33
C LYS A 21 9.99 5.36 2.98
N ALA A 22 10.02 5.81 1.73
CA ALA A 22 9.28 7.00 1.29
C ALA A 22 7.79 6.89 1.63
N PHE A 23 7.25 5.71 1.35
CA PHE A 23 5.87 5.33 1.62
C PHE A 23 5.54 5.33 3.13
N LEU A 24 6.37 4.74 4.00
CA LEU A 24 6.16 4.73 5.46
C LEU A 24 6.37 6.09 6.13
N THR A 25 7.15 6.98 5.53
CA THR A 25 7.40 8.34 6.07
C THR A 25 6.27 9.34 5.80
N LYS A 26 5.19 8.92 5.12
CA LYS A 26 4.01 9.76 4.79
C LYS A 26 4.37 11.09 4.13
N LYS A 27 5.39 11.08 3.25
CA LYS A 27 5.68 12.26 2.45
C LYS A 27 4.52 12.47 1.47
N GLU A 28 4.01 13.70 1.41
CA GLU A 28 2.96 14.09 0.44
C GLU A 28 3.34 13.61 -0.98
N PRO A 29 2.44 12.89 -1.68
CA PRO A 29 2.71 12.43 -3.04
C PRO A 29 2.84 13.64 -3.98
N ASN A 30 3.91 13.67 -4.77
CA ASN A 30 4.12 14.74 -5.77
C ASN A 30 3.35 14.45 -7.06
N LEU A 31 2.03 14.40 -6.98
CA LEU A 31 1.15 14.21 -8.13
C LEU A 31 1.24 15.39 -9.13
N GLN A 32 1.54 16.59 -8.64
CA GLN A 32 1.70 17.78 -9.48
C GLN A 32 2.79 17.60 -10.55
N ALA A 33 3.88 16.91 -10.23
CA ALA A 33 4.93 16.62 -11.20
C ALA A 33 4.48 15.75 -12.39
N TRP A 34 3.39 15.00 -12.24
CA TRP A 34 2.78 14.22 -13.33
C TRP A 34 1.68 14.99 -14.08
N THR A 35 1.11 16.00 -13.45
CA THR A 35 -0.10 16.68 -13.93
C THR A 35 0.26 17.73 -14.99
N LYS A 36 -0.20 17.52 -16.23
CA LYS A 36 -0.06 18.47 -17.35
C LYS A 36 -1.14 19.55 -17.34
N GLY A 37 -2.28 19.27 -16.69
CA GLY A 37 -3.42 20.17 -16.53
C GLY A 37 -4.52 19.50 -15.70
N THR A 38 -5.57 20.23 -15.38
CA THR A 38 -6.70 19.72 -14.59
C THR A 38 -8.05 20.13 -15.17
N ASN A 39 -9.10 19.35 -14.86
CA ASN A 39 -10.50 19.67 -15.15
C ASN A 39 -10.83 20.12 -16.59
N ASN A 40 -10.32 19.40 -17.60
CA ASN A 40 -10.66 19.70 -18.98
C ASN A 40 -12.11 19.28 -19.27
N THR A 41 -13.00 20.27 -19.47
CA THR A 41 -14.43 20.07 -19.69
C THR A 41 -14.75 19.13 -20.85
N SER A 42 -14.04 19.23 -21.99
CA SER A 42 -14.34 18.37 -23.15
C SER A 42 -14.01 16.91 -22.88
N ILE A 43 -12.92 16.65 -22.14
CA ILE A 43 -12.54 15.28 -21.76
C ILE A 43 -13.54 14.73 -20.72
N ILE A 44 -13.96 15.54 -19.76
CA ILE A 44 -14.96 15.11 -18.75
C ILE A 44 -16.31 14.81 -19.42
N GLU A 45 -16.76 15.66 -20.34
CA GLU A 45 -17.97 15.41 -21.13
C GLU A 45 -17.86 14.13 -21.95
N GLN A 46 -16.68 13.86 -22.53
CA GLN A 46 -16.42 12.60 -23.22
C GLN A 46 -16.55 11.40 -22.28
N LEU A 47 -15.87 11.42 -21.12
CA LEU A 47 -15.98 10.35 -20.10
C LEU A 47 -17.43 10.12 -19.65
N LYS A 48 -18.22 11.18 -19.50
CA LYS A 48 -19.67 11.08 -19.21
C LYS A 48 -20.43 10.44 -20.37
N SER A 49 -20.19 10.87 -21.60
CA SER A 49 -20.88 10.33 -22.79
C SER A 49 -20.57 8.85 -23.04
N GLU A 50 -19.39 8.40 -22.62
CA GLU A 50 -18.95 7.01 -22.69
C GLU A 50 -19.46 6.16 -21.50
N GLY A 51 -20.22 6.75 -20.57
CA GLY A 51 -20.76 6.07 -19.39
C GLY A 51 -19.71 5.70 -18.34
N LEU A 52 -18.50 6.26 -18.43
CA LEU A 52 -17.40 5.94 -17.51
C LEU A 52 -17.56 6.57 -16.13
N LEU A 53 -18.47 7.55 -16.02
CA LEU A 53 -18.74 8.32 -14.79
C LEU A 53 -20.13 8.07 -14.17
N ASP A 54 -20.95 7.19 -14.73
CA ASP A 54 -22.38 7.04 -14.36
C ASP A 54 -22.64 6.67 -12.90
N ASN A 55 -21.66 6.04 -12.23
CA ASN A 55 -21.77 5.61 -10.83
C ASN A 55 -21.12 6.56 -9.84
N TYR A 56 -20.53 7.66 -10.30
CA TYR A 56 -19.73 8.55 -9.46
C TYR A 56 -20.48 9.87 -9.25
N GLN A 57 -20.95 10.08 -8.02
CA GLN A 57 -21.48 11.37 -7.62
C GLN A 57 -20.29 12.28 -7.32
N VAL A 58 -19.85 13.03 -8.32
CA VAL A 58 -18.82 14.06 -8.15
C VAL A 58 -19.47 15.21 -7.38
N TYR A 59 -19.30 15.20 -6.05
CA TYR A 59 -20.01 16.12 -5.14
C TYR A 59 -19.40 17.52 -5.08
N ASP A 60 -18.23 17.76 -5.67
CA ASP A 60 -17.52 19.03 -5.58
C ASP A 60 -16.92 19.46 -6.92
N ASP A 61 -17.50 20.49 -7.52
CA ASP A 61 -17.00 21.17 -8.72
C ASP A 61 -15.89 22.20 -8.39
N SER A 62 -15.61 22.48 -7.12
CA SER A 62 -14.67 23.55 -6.72
C SER A 62 -13.20 23.09 -6.66
N THR A 63 -12.95 21.79 -6.52
CA THR A 63 -11.59 21.22 -6.50
C THR A 63 -11.27 20.47 -7.80
N PRO A 64 -10.07 20.65 -8.36
CA PRO A 64 -9.63 19.87 -9.51
C PRO A 64 -9.34 18.42 -9.12
N ASN A 65 -10.37 17.60 -9.21
CA ASN A 65 -10.30 16.17 -8.96
C ASN A 65 -9.88 15.37 -10.20
N PHE A 66 -9.90 15.98 -11.40
CA PHE A 66 -9.40 15.35 -12.62
C PHE A 66 -8.02 15.88 -13.00
N HIS A 67 -7.05 14.99 -13.05
CA HIS A 67 -5.66 15.24 -13.43
C HIS A 67 -5.39 14.70 -14.82
N LEU A 68 -4.93 15.56 -15.73
CA LEU A 68 -4.46 15.15 -17.06
C LEU A 68 -3.02 14.67 -16.94
N ILE A 69 -2.79 13.39 -17.20
CA ILE A 69 -1.48 12.74 -17.05
C ILE A 69 -1.19 11.84 -18.25
N ASP A 70 -0.04 11.20 -18.29
CA ASP A 70 0.36 10.20 -19.27
C ASP A 70 0.96 9.06 -18.46
N PHE A 71 0.08 8.23 -17.90
CA PHE A 71 0.46 7.32 -16.81
C PHE A 71 1.07 6.02 -17.32
N ASP A 72 0.87 5.69 -18.58
CA ASP A 72 1.45 4.52 -19.22
C ASP A 72 2.64 4.85 -20.15
N ALA A 73 2.96 6.15 -20.30
CA ALA A 73 4.04 6.67 -21.10
C ALA A 73 3.90 6.35 -22.61
N ASP A 74 2.66 6.28 -23.12
CA ASP A 74 2.39 6.10 -24.55
C ASP A 74 2.29 7.42 -25.34
N GLY A 75 2.37 8.55 -24.64
CA GLY A 75 2.37 9.90 -25.22
C GLY A 75 0.97 10.48 -25.42
N LEU A 76 -0.09 9.72 -25.16
CA LEU A 76 -1.45 10.23 -25.11
C LEU A 76 -1.74 10.89 -23.75
N THR A 77 -2.77 11.73 -23.72
CA THR A 77 -3.22 12.34 -22.46
C THR A 77 -4.31 11.48 -21.86
N ASP A 78 -3.96 10.81 -20.76
CA ASP A 78 -4.83 10.08 -19.88
C ASP A 78 -5.47 10.97 -18.82
N VAL A 79 -6.39 10.40 -18.05
CA VAL A 79 -7.04 11.07 -16.92
C VAL A 79 -6.92 10.23 -15.66
N MET A 80 -6.53 10.85 -14.57
CA MET A 80 -6.68 10.31 -13.22
C MET A 80 -7.70 11.15 -12.45
N PHE A 81 -8.76 10.52 -11.98
CA PHE A 81 -9.62 11.11 -10.96
C PHE A 81 -9.05 10.81 -9.58
N TYR A 82 -8.97 11.84 -8.72
CA TYR A 82 -8.64 11.73 -7.30
C TYR A 82 -9.50 12.68 -6.48
N GLY A 83 -10.50 12.15 -5.80
CA GLY A 83 -11.45 12.96 -5.02
C GLY A 83 -12.57 12.12 -4.42
N TYR A 84 -13.53 12.76 -3.75
CA TYR A 84 -14.71 12.07 -3.22
C TYR A 84 -15.72 11.78 -4.33
N ALA A 85 -16.21 10.55 -4.43
CA ALA A 85 -17.17 10.17 -5.47
C ALA A 85 -18.33 9.28 -4.99
N GLY A 86 -18.82 9.48 -3.78
CA GLY A 86 -19.95 8.70 -3.25
C GLY A 86 -19.81 8.29 -1.79
N GLY A 87 -18.57 8.03 -1.36
CA GLY A 87 -18.27 7.41 -0.07
C GLY A 87 -17.47 8.28 0.90
N GLU A 88 -17.08 7.67 2.02
CA GLU A 88 -16.28 8.30 3.09
C GLU A 88 -14.79 8.43 2.73
N SER A 89 -14.33 7.64 1.77
CA SER A 89 -12.97 7.67 1.24
C SER A 89 -12.94 8.38 -0.12
N LYS A 90 -11.74 8.85 -0.50
CA LYS A 90 -11.50 9.29 -1.87
C LYS A 90 -11.44 8.08 -2.79
N ASP A 91 -11.88 8.27 -4.01
CA ASP A 91 -11.69 7.36 -5.12
C ASP A 91 -10.49 7.80 -5.96
N ILE A 92 -9.71 6.82 -6.40
CA ILE A 92 -8.62 6.97 -7.36
C ILE A 92 -8.97 6.14 -8.58
N ILE A 93 -9.22 6.81 -9.70
CA ILE A 93 -9.68 6.17 -10.93
C ILE A 93 -8.78 6.56 -12.09
N PHE A 94 -8.30 5.59 -12.84
CA PHE A 94 -7.46 5.81 -14.01
C PHE A 94 -8.24 5.51 -15.29
N PHE A 95 -8.35 6.51 -16.16
CA PHE A 95 -8.93 6.41 -17.50
C PHE A 95 -7.82 6.58 -18.53
N ARG A 96 -7.57 5.52 -19.30
CA ARG A 96 -6.57 5.48 -20.36
C ARG A 96 -7.16 6.01 -21.66
N ASN A 97 -6.39 6.82 -22.38
CA ASN A 97 -6.75 7.27 -23.71
C ASN A 97 -6.39 6.20 -24.76
N GLU A 98 -7.37 5.73 -25.52
CA GLU A 98 -7.19 4.74 -26.60
C GLU A 98 -7.15 5.43 -27.99
N GLY A 99 -6.85 6.73 -28.03
CA GLY A 99 -6.79 7.58 -29.21
C GLY A 99 -8.12 8.28 -29.53
N ASN A 100 -9.22 7.52 -29.60
CA ASN A 100 -10.56 8.05 -29.93
C ASN A 100 -11.59 7.89 -28.80
N SER A 101 -11.25 7.17 -27.74
CA SER A 101 -12.13 6.87 -26.61
C SER A 101 -11.29 6.70 -25.35
N TYR A 102 -11.94 6.64 -24.19
CA TYR A 102 -11.28 6.28 -22.94
C TYR A 102 -11.68 4.89 -22.46
N SER A 103 -10.81 4.26 -21.68
CA SER A 103 -11.09 3.00 -21.00
C SER A 103 -10.70 3.11 -19.52
N LYS A 104 -11.54 2.60 -18.61
CA LYS A 104 -11.20 2.55 -17.18
C LYS A 104 -10.22 1.42 -16.92
N VAL A 105 -9.01 1.75 -16.45
CA VAL A 105 -7.94 0.79 -16.16
C VAL A 105 -8.03 0.28 -14.72
N LEU A 106 -8.34 1.17 -13.79
CA LEU A 106 -8.38 0.86 -12.36
C LEU A 106 -9.33 1.83 -11.64
N SER A 107 -9.99 1.35 -10.59
CA SER A 107 -10.73 2.14 -9.61
C SER A 107 -10.44 1.55 -8.24
N VAL A 108 -9.91 2.35 -7.32
CA VAL A 108 -9.62 1.93 -5.93
C VAL A 108 -9.99 3.05 -4.96
N MET A 109 -10.33 2.68 -3.74
CA MET A 109 -10.65 3.62 -2.67
C MET A 109 -9.42 3.84 -1.77
N GLY A 110 -9.23 5.06 -1.29
CA GLY A 110 -8.20 5.40 -0.31
C GLY A 110 -7.53 6.75 -0.55
N GLU A 111 -6.58 7.10 0.32
CA GLU A 111 -5.73 8.28 0.14
C GLU A 111 -4.52 7.91 -0.71
N LEU A 112 -4.18 8.75 -1.68
CA LEU A 112 -2.92 8.63 -2.40
C LEU A 112 -1.78 8.99 -1.45
N VAL A 113 -0.85 8.05 -1.21
CA VAL A 113 0.26 8.24 -0.25
C VAL A 113 1.64 8.12 -0.88
N PHE A 114 1.70 7.66 -2.13
CA PHE A 114 2.91 7.65 -2.93
C PHE A 114 2.57 7.72 -4.42
N VAL A 115 3.38 8.45 -5.16
CA VAL A 115 3.47 8.38 -6.63
C VAL A 115 4.96 8.34 -6.97
N SER A 116 5.34 7.51 -7.94
CA SER A 116 6.70 7.46 -8.46
C SER A 116 7.15 8.83 -8.96
N ASN A 117 8.45 9.11 -8.97
CA ASN A 117 8.94 10.34 -9.59
C ASN A 117 8.61 10.36 -11.08
N PHE A 118 8.19 11.51 -11.60
CA PHE A 118 7.94 11.66 -13.03
C PHE A 118 9.22 11.48 -13.84
N LYS A 119 9.13 10.64 -14.87
CA LYS A 119 10.13 10.49 -15.92
C LYS A 119 9.39 10.20 -17.23
N ALA A 120 9.72 10.94 -18.29
CA ALA A 120 8.94 11.00 -19.52
C ALA A 120 8.68 9.65 -20.23
N TYR A 121 9.40 8.59 -19.88
CA TYR A 121 9.30 7.27 -20.52
C TYR A 121 9.14 6.13 -19.50
N GLU A 122 8.82 6.45 -18.25
CA GLU A 122 8.52 5.44 -17.25
C GLU A 122 7.05 5.56 -16.85
N PRO A 123 6.28 4.46 -16.92
CA PRO A 123 4.89 4.51 -16.48
C PRO A 123 4.79 4.73 -14.96
N LEU A 124 3.71 5.38 -14.55
CA LEU A 124 3.43 5.75 -13.17
C LEU A 124 3.28 4.49 -12.31
N SER A 125 3.86 4.50 -11.12
CA SER A 125 3.53 3.58 -10.02
C SER A 125 3.03 4.39 -8.85
N PHE A 126 2.12 3.84 -8.05
CA PHE A 126 1.55 4.58 -6.92
C PHE A 126 1.22 3.66 -5.75
N ALA A 127 0.99 4.27 -4.59
CA ALA A 127 0.47 3.57 -3.43
C ALA A 127 -0.71 4.32 -2.84
N VAL A 128 -1.68 3.56 -2.35
CA VAL A 128 -2.85 4.08 -1.65
C VAL A 128 -2.86 3.59 -0.22
N ASN A 129 -3.34 4.43 0.68
CA ASN A 129 -3.74 4.02 2.02
C ASN A 129 -5.26 3.90 2.06
N HIS A 130 -5.73 2.66 2.04
CA HIS A 130 -7.13 2.34 2.16
C HIS A 130 -7.50 2.27 3.64
N TYR A 131 -8.14 3.33 4.14
CA TYR A 131 -8.59 3.41 5.52
C TYR A 131 -9.74 2.44 5.80
N GLY A 132 -9.80 1.98 7.04
CA GLY A 132 -10.99 1.32 7.56
C GLY A 132 -12.22 2.24 7.53
N CYS A 133 -13.38 1.71 7.14
CA CYS A 133 -14.69 2.37 7.27
C CYS A 133 -15.13 2.41 8.75
N CYS A 134 -16.03 3.32 9.14
CA CYS A 134 -16.77 3.53 10.41
C CYS A 134 -16.32 2.87 11.74
N ALA A 135 -16.00 1.58 11.76
CA ALA A 135 -15.60 0.81 12.96
C ALA A 135 -14.32 -0.02 12.77
N SER A 136 -13.69 0.06 11.59
CA SER A 136 -12.45 -0.65 11.31
C SER A 136 -11.26 0.19 11.77
N ILE A 137 -10.49 -0.39 12.67
CA ILE A 137 -9.18 0.14 13.11
C ILE A 137 -8.05 -0.23 12.15
N ASN A 138 -8.37 -0.97 11.08
CA ASN A 138 -7.44 -1.47 10.10
C ASN A 138 -7.32 -0.52 8.93
N ASP A 139 -6.09 -0.22 8.58
CA ASP A 139 -5.72 0.47 7.36
C ASP A 139 -4.83 -0.46 6.53
N VAL A 140 -4.90 -0.32 5.21
CA VAL A 140 -4.11 -1.14 4.29
C VAL A 140 -3.42 -0.27 3.26
N PHE A 141 -2.11 -0.43 3.19
CA PHE A 141 -1.33 0.15 2.11
C PHE A 141 -1.26 -0.79 0.93
N GLU A 142 -1.57 -0.27 -0.25
CA GLU A 142 -1.61 -1.04 -1.49
C GLU A 142 -0.71 -0.38 -2.52
N TYR A 143 0.26 -1.12 -3.04
CA TYR A 143 1.23 -0.64 -4.01
C TYR A 143 0.94 -1.20 -5.40
N TYR A 144 0.65 -0.32 -6.34
CA TYR A 144 0.28 -0.64 -7.70
C TYR A 144 1.42 -0.30 -8.66
N THR A 145 1.79 -1.27 -9.49
CA THR A 145 2.77 -1.09 -10.56
C THR A 145 2.14 -1.29 -11.92
N PRO A 146 2.60 -0.55 -12.95
CA PRO A 146 2.17 -0.74 -14.31
C PRO A 146 2.66 -2.09 -14.82
N THR A 147 1.81 -2.78 -15.56
CA THR A 147 2.10 -4.07 -16.21
C THR A 147 1.50 -4.08 -17.59
N ASN A 148 2.12 -4.83 -18.50
CA ASN A 148 1.59 -5.06 -19.84
C ASN A 148 1.42 -6.57 -20.04
N ILE A 149 0.18 -7.04 -19.92
CA ILE A 149 -0.15 -8.47 -20.03
C ILE A 149 -0.96 -8.65 -21.32
N GLY A 150 -0.34 -9.30 -22.31
CA GLY A 150 -0.97 -9.56 -23.61
C GLY A 150 -1.25 -8.29 -24.41
N GLY A 151 -0.37 -7.27 -24.33
CA GLY A 151 -0.52 -6.01 -25.05
C GLY A 151 -1.48 -5.01 -24.39
N LYS A 152 -2.02 -5.33 -23.21
CA LYS A 152 -2.95 -4.46 -22.47
C LYS A 152 -2.28 -3.90 -21.23
N PHE A 153 -2.26 -2.58 -21.12
CA PHE A 153 -1.81 -1.88 -19.93
C PHE A 153 -2.77 -2.15 -18.76
N LYS A 154 -2.21 -2.43 -17.58
CA LYS A 154 -2.94 -2.59 -16.32
C LYS A 154 -2.08 -2.17 -15.15
N PHE A 155 -2.72 -1.66 -14.11
CA PHE A 155 -2.11 -1.62 -12.78
C PHE A 155 -2.28 -2.97 -12.10
N GLN A 156 -1.16 -3.57 -11.67
CA GLN A 156 -1.15 -4.77 -10.85
C GLN A 156 -0.79 -4.39 -9.42
N LEU A 157 -1.58 -4.89 -8.46
CA LEU A 157 -1.20 -4.85 -7.06
C LEU A 157 0.02 -5.76 -6.85
N THR A 158 1.12 -5.20 -6.36
CA THR A 158 2.34 -5.99 -6.10
C THR A 158 2.63 -6.16 -4.62
N ASN A 159 2.18 -5.22 -3.79
CA ASN A 159 2.37 -5.28 -2.36
C ASN A 159 1.14 -4.75 -1.64
N LYS A 160 0.85 -5.40 -0.51
CA LYS A 160 -0.29 -5.08 0.34
C LYS A 160 0.12 -5.22 1.78
N ILE A 161 0.02 -4.15 2.57
CA ILE A 161 0.56 -4.08 3.91
C ILE A 161 -0.53 -3.58 4.86
N ALA A 162 -1.04 -4.47 5.72
CA ALA A 162 -2.02 -4.13 6.74
C ALA A 162 -1.34 -3.57 7.98
N HIS A 163 -1.97 -2.56 8.57
CA HIS A 163 -1.59 -2.00 9.86
C HIS A 163 -2.82 -1.52 10.63
N ILE A 164 -2.60 -1.14 11.88
CA ILE A 164 -3.64 -0.60 12.75
C ILE A 164 -3.48 0.92 12.88
N GLN A 165 -4.60 1.63 12.98
CA GLN A 165 -4.64 3.06 13.28
C GLN A 165 -3.98 3.35 14.64
N GLY A 166 -3.23 4.45 14.73
CA GLY A 166 -2.49 4.79 15.96
C GLY A 166 -1.22 3.96 16.20
N MET A 167 -0.86 3.04 15.29
CA MET A 167 0.46 2.41 15.29
C MET A 167 1.55 3.48 15.17
N GLU A 168 2.61 3.33 15.95
CA GLU A 168 3.75 4.22 15.87
C GLU A 168 4.67 3.81 14.73
N PHE A 169 4.75 4.61 13.67
CA PHE A 169 5.69 4.38 12.58
C PHE A 169 7.11 4.79 13.00
N PRO A 170 8.16 4.14 12.45
CA PRO A 170 9.54 4.50 12.76
C PRO A 170 9.84 5.92 12.27
N ASN A 171 10.23 6.79 13.20
CA ASN A 171 10.64 8.18 12.96
C ASN A 171 12.17 8.37 12.92
N GLY A 172 12.94 7.27 12.96
CA GLY A 172 14.39 7.27 13.14
C GLY A 172 15.16 6.44 12.10
N GLU A 173 16.16 5.70 12.58
CA GLU A 173 17.10 4.96 11.74
C GLU A 173 16.46 3.73 11.10
N PHE A 174 16.21 3.84 9.80
CA PHE A 174 15.98 2.69 8.94
C PHE A 174 17.29 1.92 8.79
N ILE A 175 17.24 0.61 9.02
CA ILE A 175 18.40 -0.28 8.90
C ILE A 175 18.37 -1.02 7.57
N ALA A 176 19.50 -1.58 7.14
CA ALA A 176 19.48 -2.58 6.07
C ALA A 176 18.49 -3.71 6.45
N PRO A 177 17.62 -4.15 5.52
CA PRO A 177 16.65 -5.21 5.80
C PRO A 177 17.30 -6.45 6.41
N VAL A 178 16.78 -6.91 7.55
CA VAL A 178 17.21 -8.15 8.20
C VAL A 178 16.06 -9.14 8.21
N THR A 179 16.19 -10.23 7.45
CA THR A 179 15.25 -11.34 7.52
C THR A 179 15.46 -12.13 8.80
N PHE A 180 14.37 -12.53 9.44
CA PHE A 180 14.38 -13.32 10.65
C PHE A 180 13.21 -14.30 10.67
N LYS A 181 13.28 -15.24 11.62
CA LYS A 181 12.16 -16.09 12.02
C LYS A 181 11.87 -15.99 13.51
N THR A 182 10.61 -16.16 13.89
CA THR A 182 10.18 -16.26 15.29
C THR A 182 10.64 -17.58 15.90
N VAL A 183 11.00 -17.58 17.19
CA VAL A 183 11.44 -18.79 17.90
C VAL A 183 10.53 -19.20 19.06
N ASN A 184 9.74 -18.28 19.59
CA ASN A 184 8.84 -18.56 20.72
C ASN A 184 7.52 -19.17 20.23
N PRO A 185 6.87 -20.02 21.06
CA PRO A 185 5.54 -20.57 20.77
C PRO A 185 4.49 -19.51 20.43
N GLU A 186 4.55 -18.37 21.12
CA GLU A 186 3.71 -17.21 20.86
C GLU A 186 4.60 -15.98 20.82
N TYR A 187 4.53 -15.24 19.71
CA TYR A 187 5.35 -14.07 19.53
C TYR A 187 4.56 -12.88 19.01
N THR A 188 4.59 -11.80 19.78
CA THR A 188 3.68 -10.66 19.61
C THR A 188 4.24 -9.62 18.65
N LEU A 189 3.45 -9.27 17.63
CA LEU A 189 3.57 -8.03 16.87
C LEU A 189 2.76 -6.94 17.58
N ARG A 190 3.33 -5.73 17.74
CA ARG A 190 2.78 -4.66 18.59
C ARG A 190 2.63 -3.32 17.88
N LEU A 191 1.70 -2.49 18.36
CA LEU A 191 1.49 -1.11 17.90
C LEU A 191 2.66 -0.17 18.21
N LYS A 192 3.32 -0.39 19.35
CA LYS A 192 4.38 0.47 19.89
C LYS A 192 5.57 -0.36 20.36
N PRO A 193 6.80 0.20 20.38
CA PRO A 193 8.01 -0.52 20.76
C PRO A 193 8.18 -0.61 22.29
N PHE A 194 7.16 -1.12 22.98
CA PHE A 194 7.22 -1.50 24.39
C PHE A 194 6.16 -2.57 24.68
N ILE A 195 6.25 -3.23 25.83
CA ILE A 195 5.26 -4.20 26.26
C ILE A 195 4.20 -3.48 27.09
N ASP A 196 2.97 -3.50 26.59
CA ASP A 196 1.77 -3.17 27.35
C ASP A 196 0.77 -4.30 27.12
N ASN A 197 0.31 -4.89 28.21
CA ASN A 197 -0.65 -6.00 28.23
C ASN A 197 -1.82 -5.69 29.19
N THR A 198 -2.05 -4.42 29.54
CA THR A 198 -2.99 -4.04 30.61
C THR A 198 -4.44 -4.07 30.12
N GLU A 199 -4.82 -3.10 29.29
CA GLU A 199 -6.17 -2.98 28.73
C GLU A 199 -6.12 -3.06 27.21
N PRO A 200 -7.09 -3.69 26.53
CA PRO A 200 -7.17 -3.66 25.08
C PRO A 200 -7.17 -2.21 24.58
N HIS A 201 -6.28 -1.88 23.65
CA HIS A 201 -6.33 -0.56 22.99
C HIS A 201 -7.58 -0.42 22.10
N HIS A 202 -8.26 -1.53 21.82
CA HIS A 202 -9.48 -1.58 21.03
C HIS A 202 -10.49 -2.52 21.70
N ALA A 203 -11.53 -1.96 22.31
CA ALA A 203 -12.48 -2.69 23.16
C ALA A 203 -13.18 -3.86 22.46
N ASP A 204 -13.37 -3.77 21.15
CA ASP A 204 -14.03 -4.81 20.34
C ASP A 204 -13.14 -6.02 20.06
N TYR A 205 -11.85 -5.94 20.40
CA TYR A 205 -10.89 -6.99 20.14
C TYR A 205 -10.34 -7.53 21.45
N ASP A 206 -10.47 -8.83 21.63
CA ASP A 206 -9.92 -9.59 22.76
C ASP A 206 -8.39 -9.70 22.66
N MET A 207 -7.66 -8.60 22.51
CA MET A 207 -6.20 -8.61 22.44
C MET A 207 -5.63 -7.71 23.54
N PRO A 208 -4.71 -8.24 24.38
CA PRO A 208 -4.22 -7.49 25.53
C PRO A 208 -3.30 -6.36 25.09
N GLY A 209 -3.54 -5.17 25.63
CA GLY A 209 -2.66 -4.02 25.48
C GLY A 209 -2.41 -3.65 24.03
N ASN A 210 -1.13 -3.43 23.70
CA ASN A 210 -0.72 -2.94 22.40
C ASN A 210 -0.43 -4.05 21.37
N THR A 211 -0.99 -5.25 21.57
CA THR A 211 -0.82 -6.41 20.68
C THR A 211 -1.67 -6.26 19.42
N ILE A 212 -1.10 -6.52 18.22
CA ILE A 212 -1.84 -6.54 16.93
C ILE A 212 -1.89 -7.92 16.24
N ALA A 213 -0.92 -8.79 16.55
CA ALA A 213 -0.96 -10.18 16.13
C ALA A 213 -0.05 -11.04 17.02
N ILE A 214 -0.34 -12.34 17.08
CA ILE A 214 0.43 -13.36 17.79
C ILE A 214 0.84 -14.41 16.76
N TYR A 215 2.14 -14.55 16.52
CA TYR A 215 2.69 -15.49 15.54
C TYR A 215 3.22 -16.76 16.21
N PRO A 216 3.05 -17.93 15.58
CA PRO A 216 3.73 -19.16 16.00
C PRO A 216 5.23 -19.13 15.66
N PRO A 217 6.04 -20.10 16.12
CA PRO A 217 7.43 -20.27 15.71
C PRO A 217 7.58 -20.40 14.18
N GLU A 218 8.78 -20.13 13.68
CA GLU A 218 9.13 -20.20 12.25
C GLU A 218 8.39 -19.22 11.33
N SER A 219 7.59 -18.31 11.90
CA SER A 219 6.98 -17.20 11.15
C SER A 219 8.06 -16.25 10.67
N ILE A 220 8.01 -15.88 9.38
CA ILE A 220 9.08 -15.12 8.73
C ILE A 220 8.71 -13.64 8.69
N GLY A 221 9.66 -12.81 9.07
CA GLY A 221 9.56 -11.36 8.93
C GLY A 221 10.85 -10.72 8.45
N THR A 222 10.78 -9.43 8.17
CA THR A 222 11.92 -8.59 7.78
C THR A 222 11.92 -7.32 8.60
N ALA A 223 12.96 -7.12 9.41
CA ALA A 223 13.17 -5.90 10.18
C ALA A 223 13.71 -4.80 9.26
N ILE A 224 13.12 -3.61 9.35
CA ILE A 224 13.44 -2.47 8.49
C ILE A 224 13.82 -1.19 9.25
N ALA A 225 13.50 -1.12 10.53
CA ALA A 225 13.94 -0.05 11.42
C ALA A 225 14.13 -0.61 12.83
N THR A 226 14.85 0.13 13.67
CA THR A 226 15.06 -0.26 15.07
C THR A 226 14.76 0.89 16.03
N ARG A 227 14.42 0.53 17.27
CA ARG A 227 14.35 1.47 18.38
C ARG A 227 14.72 0.77 19.68
N THR A 228 15.45 1.46 20.54
CA THR A 228 15.71 1.00 21.90
C THR A 228 14.74 1.68 22.86
N ASP A 229 14.04 0.90 23.68
CA ASP A 229 13.15 1.45 24.73
C ASP A 229 13.95 1.88 25.98
N GLU A 230 13.27 2.49 26.95
CA GLU A 230 13.87 2.98 28.20
C GLU A 230 14.52 1.87 29.06
N THR A 231 14.16 0.60 28.82
CA THR A 231 14.75 -0.56 29.51
C THR A 231 16.01 -1.10 28.82
N GLY A 232 16.42 -0.49 27.70
CA GLY A 232 17.52 -0.96 26.86
C GLY A 232 17.13 -2.13 25.94
N ARG A 233 15.84 -2.46 25.80
CA ARG A 233 15.39 -3.50 24.87
C ARG A 233 15.34 -2.93 23.47
N VAL A 234 15.97 -3.66 22.53
CA VAL A 234 15.92 -3.33 21.10
C VAL A 234 14.67 -3.92 20.46
N TRP A 235 13.89 -3.06 19.84
CA TRP A 235 12.69 -3.35 19.06
C TRP A 235 12.99 -3.21 17.57
N TYR A 236 12.42 -4.11 16.78
CA TYR A 236 12.42 -4.05 15.33
C TYR A 236 11.04 -3.64 14.85
N PHE A 237 10.98 -2.63 13.98
CA PHE A 237 9.82 -2.42 13.14
C PHE A 237 9.93 -3.41 11.98
N ALA A 238 8.97 -4.33 11.88
CA ALA A 238 9.06 -5.49 11.02
C ALA A 238 7.88 -5.59 10.08
N ILE A 239 8.14 -6.16 8.89
CA ILE A 239 7.16 -6.61 7.93
C ILE A 239 7.07 -8.14 8.05
N MET A 240 5.91 -8.66 8.44
CA MET A 240 5.64 -10.09 8.57
C MET A 240 5.06 -10.62 7.25
N ARG A 241 5.60 -11.73 6.74
CA ARG A 241 5.21 -12.32 5.45
C ARG A 241 3.82 -12.98 5.45
N ASN A 242 3.26 -13.23 6.63
CA ASN A 242 2.01 -13.98 6.83
C ASN A 242 1.98 -15.32 6.06
N ASN A 243 3.15 -15.90 5.79
CA ASN A 243 3.31 -17.21 5.20
C ASN A 243 2.82 -18.33 6.12
N ILE A 244 2.84 -18.05 7.43
CA ILE A 244 2.17 -18.82 8.48
C ILE A 244 1.12 -17.89 9.07
N ARG A 245 -0.13 -18.38 9.14
CA ARG A 245 -1.24 -17.62 9.71
C ARG A 245 -0.96 -17.32 11.19
N PRO A 246 -1.17 -16.08 11.65
CA PRO A 246 -1.12 -15.77 13.08
C PRO A 246 -2.08 -16.65 13.88
N ILE A 247 -1.70 -16.99 15.12
CA ILE A 247 -2.56 -17.65 16.09
C ILE A 247 -3.77 -16.76 16.39
N LYS A 248 -3.51 -15.46 16.53
CA LYS A 248 -4.51 -14.40 16.72
C LYS A 248 -4.05 -13.15 16.00
N GLU A 249 -4.96 -12.44 15.37
CA GLU A 249 -4.71 -11.12 14.77
C GLU A 249 -5.99 -10.31 14.76
N ILE A 250 -5.83 -8.99 14.76
CA ILE A 250 -6.93 -8.03 14.55
C ILE A 250 -6.80 -7.35 13.18
N LEU A 251 -5.83 -7.81 12.38
CA LEU A 251 -5.51 -7.28 11.06
C LEU A 251 -6.49 -7.77 10.00
N PHE A 252 -6.83 -6.89 9.07
CA PHE A 252 -7.72 -7.20 7.96
C PHE A 252 -7.07 -6.84 6.62
N LYS A 253 -7.46 -7.57 5.57
CA LYS A 253 -6.93 -7.42 4.21
C LYS A 253 -7.47 -6.21 3.45
N GLY A 254 -8.32 -5.34 4.01
CA GLY A 254 -8.91 -4.21 3.27
C GLY A 254 -9.99 -4.63 2.25
N TYR A 255 -10.62 -3.65 1.59
CA TYR A 255 -11.82 -3.87 0.76
C TYR A 255 -11.57 -3.79 -0.76
N ASN A 256 -10.44 -3.23 -1.21
CA ASN A 256 -10.20 -3.05 -2.65
C ASN A 256 -9.98 -4.38 -3.41
N ASN A 257 -9.50 -5.43 -2.75
CA ASN A 257 -9.19 -6.73 -3.37
C ASN A 257 -8.93 -7.83 -2.30
N ASP A 258 -8.87 -9.08 -2.75
CA ASP A 258 -8.65 -10.26 -1.91
C ASP A 258 -7.19 -10.75 -1.83
N GLU A 259 -6.22 -10.01 -2.40
CA GLU A 259 -4.82 -10.44 -2.45
C GLU A 259 -4.21 -10.63 -1.06
N PRO A 260 -3.23 -11.54 -0.91
CA PRO A 260 -2.48 -11.72 0.33
C PRO A 260 -1.82 -10.43 0.80
N TYR A 261 -1.67 -10.28 2.11
CA TYR A 261 -1.11 -9.08 2.72
C TYR A 261 0.01 -9.42 3.70
N TYR A 262 0.90 -8.45 3.89
CA TYR A 262 1.91 -8.41 4.93
C TYR A 262 1.38 -7.64 6.15
N SER A 263 1.81 -8.00 7.34
CA SER A 263 1.50 -7.23 8.56
C SER A 263 2.70 -6.41 8.98
N ILE A 264 2.51 -5.17 9.43
CA ILE A 264 3.61 -4.37 10.01
C ILE A 264 3.35 -3.99 11.46
N GLY A 265 4.44 -3.87 12.22
CA GLY A 265 4.42 -3.46 13.62
C GLY A 265 5.76 -3.66 14.30
N TRP A 266 5.78 -3.52 15.62
CA TRP A 266 6.98 -3.66 16.44
C TRP A 266 7.11 -5.05 17.06
N ILE A 267 8.33 -5.58 17.05
CA ILE A 267 8.67 -6.86 17.68
C ILE A 267 9.96 -6.73 18.50
N SER A 268 10.11 -7.48 19.59
CA SER A 268 11.32 -7.47 20.42
C SER A 268 12.44 -8.32 19.83
N SER A 269 13.55 -7.73 19.43
CA SER A 269 14.68 -8.44 18.78
C SER A 269 15.24 -9.64 19.56
N ARG A 270 14.96 -9.76 20.87
CA ARG A 270 15.42 -10.85 21.75
C ARG A 270 14.90 -12.24 21.36
N PHE A 271 13.77 -12.32 20.65
CA PHE A 271 13.07 -13.59 20.39
C PHE A 271 12.90 -13.87 18.89
N VAL A 272 13.85 -13.40 18.10
CA VAL A 272 13.94 -13.73 16.68
C VAL A 272 15.32 -14.29 16.36
N LYS A 273 15.37 -15.23 15.43
CA LYS A 273 16.62 -15.75 14.87
C LYS A 273 16.82 -15.16 13.48
N LYS A 274 17.91 -14.40 13.30
CA LYS A 274 18.33 -13.91 11.98
C LYS A 274 18.57 -15.09 11.04
N MET A 275 18.19 -14.93 9.77
CA MET A 275 18.36 -15.93 8.72
C MET A 275 19.56 -15.60 7.83
#